data_AF-A0A0C2CFX3-F1
#
_entry.id   AF-A0A0C2CFX3-F1
#
_cell.length_a   1.000
_cell.length_b   1.000
_cell.length_c   1.000
_cell.angle_alpha   90.00
_cell.angle_beta   90.00
_cell.angle_gamma   90.00
#
_symmetry.space_group_name_H-M   'P 1'
#
loop_
_entity.id
_entity.type
_entity.pdbx_description
1 polymer ?
#
loop_
_entity_poly.entity_id
_entity_poly.type
_entity_poly.pdbx_seq_one_letter_code
_entity_poly.pdbx_strand_id
1 'polypeptide(L)'
;MIIRRYPTDDHLLDSGLLTKEELALFKNINVRVDPHQKWFVPINWIQTMMVRCFEKGTLGHTNELRVLLDALEKYRNGFFQLFIYDWIAIPLVYTQVSPRSNIFR
;
A
#
# COMPACT_ATOMS: atom_id res chain seq x y z
N MET A 1 -2.21 -9.09 -12.98
CA MET A 1 -2.03 -10.45 -12.43
C MET A 1 -2.48 -10.56 -10.97
N ILE A 2 -2.13 -9.61 -10.09
CA ILE A 2 -2.54 -9.63 -8.66
C ILE A 2 -4.06 -9.39 -8.44
N ILE A 3 -4.65 -8.38 -9.11
CA ILE A 3 -6.10 -8.11 -9.02
C ILE A 3 -6.98 -9.25 -9.52
N ARG A 4 -6.43 -10.11 -10.40
CA ARG A 4 -7.11 -11.33 -10.86
C ARG A 4 -6.97 -12.49 -9.87
N ARG A 5 -5.97 -12.45 -8.99
CA ARG A 5 -5.70 -13.46 -7.95
C ARG A 5 -6.47 -13.17 -6.66
N TYR A 6 -6.66 -11.88 -6.34
CA TYR A 6 -7.40 -11.44 -5.17
C TYR A 6 -8.49 -10.42 -5.57
N PRO A 7 -9.59 -10.89 -6.17
CA PRO A 7 -10.67 -10.01 -6.62
C PRO A 7 -11.57 -9.48 -5.50
N THR A 8 -11.53 -10.09 -4.31
CA THR A 8 -12.40 -9.73 -3.17
C THR A 8 -11.59 -9.80 -1.88
N ASP A 9 -11.94 -8.96 -0.91
CA ASP A 9 -11.27 -8.90 0.39
C ASP A 9 -11.30 -10.24 1.13
N ASP A 10 -12.33 -11.07 0.89
CA ASP A 10 -12.45 -12.40 1.51
C ASP A 10 -11.36 -13.38 1.00
N HIS A 11 -10.83 -13.19 -0.21
CA HIS A 11 -9.68 -13.96 -0.70
C HIS A 11 -8.37 -13.58 0.00
N LEU A 12 -8.28 -12.39 0.59
CA LEU A 12 -7.14 -12.01 1.44
C LEU A 12 -7.19 -12.78 2.77
N LEU A 13 -8.39 -13.09 3.25
CA LEU A 13 -8.59 -13.93 4.43
C LEU A 13 -8.24 -15.40 4.13
N ASP A 14 -8.72 -15.94 3.02
CA ASP A 14 -8.46 -17.34 2.62
C ASP A 14 -6.96 -17.61 2.35
N SER A 15 -6.22 -16.58 1.90
CA SER A 15 -4.77 -16.67 1.70
C SER A 15 -3.95 -16.46 2.97
N GLY A 16 -4.60 -16.18 4.11
CA GLY A 16 -3.94 -15.95 5.39
C GLY A 16 -3.18 -14.62 5.48
N LEU A 17 -3.43 -13.69 4.55
CA LEU A 17 -2.82 -12.35 4.57
C LEU A 17 -3.49 -11.41 5.55
N LEU A 18 -4.73 -11.71 5.97
CA LEU A 18 -5.52 -10.87 6.86
C LEU A 18 -6.31 -11.73 7.85
N THR A 19 -6.35 -11.32 9.11
CA THR A 19 -7.17 -12.01 10.12
C THR A 19 -8.66 -11.61 10.03
N LYS A 20 -9.55 -12.43 10.60
CA LYS A 20 -11.00 -12.12 10.65
C LYS A 20 -11.30 -10.80 11.35
N GLU A 21 -10.54 -10.50 12.41
CA GLU A 21 -10.69 -9.28 13.19
C GLU A 21 -10.24 -8.05 12.39
N GLU A 22 -9.09 -8.15 11.73
CA GLU A 22 -8.58 -7.11 10.83
C GLU A 22 -9.52 -6.87 9.65
N LEU A 23 -10.17 -7.91 9.13
CA LEU A 23 -11.10 -7.78 8.00
C LEU A 23 -12.34 -6.98 8.42
N ALA A 24 -12.85 -7.21 9.63
CA ALA A 24 -13.97 -6.45 10.16
C ALA A 24 -13.60 -4.97 10.36
N LEU A 25 -12.41 -4.67 10.88
CA LEU A 25 -11.90 -3.31 11.00
C LEU A 25 -11.73 -2.65 9.62
N PHE A 26 -11.18 -3.39 8.65
CA PHE A 26 -10.95 -2.92 7.29
C PHE A 26 -12.25 -2.58 6.55
N LYS A 27 -13.31 -3.40 6.74
CA LYS A 27 -14.65 -3.13 6.19
C LYS A 27 -15.31 -1.91 6.85
N ASN A 28 -15.07 -1.68 8.15
CA ASN A 28 -15.60 -0.52 8.88
C ASN A 28 -14.89 0.81 8.55
N ILE A 29 -13.65 0.77 8.05
CA ILE A 29 -12.92 1.99 7.64
C ILE A 29 -13.51 2.51 6.33
N ASN A 30 -14.24 3.62 6.42
CA ASN A 30 -14.82 4.29 5.26
C ASN A 30 -13.93 5.47 4.84
N VAL A 31 -13.18 5.30 3.75
CA VAL A 31 -12.37 6.38 3.16
C VAL A 31 -13.24 7.17 2.20
N ARG A 32 -13.48 8.45 2.52
CA ARG A 32 -14.41 9.32 1.77
C ARG A 32 -13.90 9.76 0.40
N VAL A 33 -12.59 9.69 0.17
CA VAL A 33 -11.94 10.31 -1.00
C VAL A 33 -11.75 9.31 -2.14
N ASP A 34 -11.23 8.11 -1.86
CA ASP A 34 -11.13 7.04 -2.86
C ASP A 34 -11.06 5.64 -2.19
N PRO A 35 -11.79 4.62 -2.69
CA PRO A 35 -11.77 3.27 -2.13
C PRO A 35 -10.41 2.57 -2.23
N HIS A 36 -9.60 2.90 -3.24
CA HIS A 36 -8.27 2.33 -3.43
C HIS A 36 -7.25 2.91 -2.45
N GLN A 37 -7.53 4.05 -1.81
CA GLN A 37 -6.65 4.63 -0.79
C GLN A 37 -6.56 3.81 0.49
N LYS A 38 -7.33 2.73 0.68
CA LYS A 38 -7.21 1.87 1.87
C LYS A 38 -5.85 1.17 2.02
N TRP A 39 -4.96 1.25 1.04
CA TRP A 39 -3.61 0.65 1.07
C TRP A 39 -2.73 1.13 2.24
N PHE A 40 -2.95 2.33 2.79
CA PHE A 40 -2.15 2.83 3.93
C PHE A 40 -2.57 2.22 5.28
N VAL A 41 -3.76 1.59 5.36
CA VAL A 41 -4.34 1.09 6.61
C VAL A 41 -3.45 0.04 7.28
N PRO A 42 -2.95 -1.00 6.58
CA PRO A 42 -2.05 -1.99 7.19
C PRO A 42 -0.71 -1.38 7.64
N ILE A 43 -0.18 -0.40 6.89
CA ILE A 43 1.06 0.31 7.26
C ILE A 43 0.87 1.05 8.60
N ASN A 44 -0.30 1.69 8.79
CA ASN A 44 -0.62 2.38 10.04
C ASN A 44 -0.79 1.40 11.22
N TRP A 45 -1.34 0.21 10.99
CA TRP A 45 -1.42 -0.83 12.03
C TRP A 45 -0.05 -1.31 12.47
N ILE A 46 0.86 -1.56 11.52
CA ILE A 46 2.24 -1.95 11.83
C ILE A 46 2.93 -0.85 12.65
N GLN A 47 2.78 0.43 12.27
CA GLN A 47 3.31 1.56 13.04
C GLN A 47 2.76 1.58 14.48
N THR A 48 1.45 1.38 14.64
CA THR A 48 0.79 1.33 15.96
C THR A 48 1.30 0.15 16.80
N MET A 49 1.52 -1.01 16.18
CA MET A 49 2.08 -2.18 16.86
C MET A 49 3.51 -1.92 17.34
N MET A 50 4.35 -1.26 16.55
CA MET A 50 5.72 -0.91 16.96
C MET A 50 5.74 0.02 18.17
N VAL A 51 4.87 1.05 18.19
CA VAL A 51 4.76 1.97 19.33
C VAL A 51 4.29 1.22 20.58
N ARG A 52 3.30 0.34 20.46
CA ARG A 52 2.84 -0.50 21.59
C ARG A 52 3.94 -1.43 22.11
N CYS A 53 4.77 -2.00 21.23
CA CYS A 53 5.91 -2.83 21.64
C CYS A 53 6.98 -2.01 22.38
N PHE A 54 7.16 -0.75 22.00
CA PHE A 54 8.03 0.19 22.71
C PHE A 54 7.48 0.56 24.09
N GLU A 55 6.19 0.90 24.20
CA GLU A 55 5.53 1.21 25.47
C GLU A 55 5.55 0.03 26.45
N LYS A 56 5.45 -1.20 25.94
CA LYS A 56 5.56 -2.43 26.75
C LYS A 56 6.98 -2.73 27.24
N GLY A 57 7.98 -1.92 26.86
CA GLY A 57 9.38 -2.12 27.25
C GLY A 57 10.03 -3.35 26.59
N THR A 58 9.43 -3.93 25.55
CA THR A 58 10.03 -5.03 24.78
C THR A 58 11.20 -4.54 23.93
N LEU A 59 11.15 -3.28 23.47
CA LEU A 59 12.24 -2.59 22.81
C LEU A 59 12.99 -1.77 23.86
N GLY A 60 14.25 -2.12 24.13
CA GLY A 60 15.02 -1.56 25.24
C GLY A 60 15.53 -0.14 24.98
N HIS A 61 15.63 0.28 23.71
CA HIS A 61 16.21 1.55 23.33
C HIS A 61 15.41 2.26 22.23
N THR A 62 15.22 3.58 22.39
CA THR A 62 14.54 4.45 21.41
C THR A 62 15.19 4.40 20.02
N ASN A 63 16.48 4.08 19.94
CA ASN A 63 17.20 3.94 18.68
C ASN A 63 16.70 2.75 17.85
N GLU A 64 16.34 1.64 18.47
CA GLU A 64 15.82 0.45 17.77
C GLU A 64 14.46 0.74 17.14
N LEU A 65 13.58 1.42 17.89
CA LEU A 65 12.30 1.90 17.38
C LEU A 65 12.50 2.84 16.18
N ARG A 66 13.46 3.77 16.28
CA ARG A 66 13.75 4.71 15.19
C ARG A 66 14.19 3.98 13.92
N VAL A 67 15.07 3.00 14.02
CA VAL A 67 15.52 2.21 12.85
C VAL A 67 14.36 1.47 12.19
N LEU A 68 13.44 0.90 12.98
CA LEU A 68 12.25 0.22 12.46
C LEU A 68 11.28 1.19 11.78
N LEU A 69 11.07 2.37 12.36
CA LEU A 69 10.25 3.42 11.77
C LEU A 69 10.86 3.95 10.47
N ASP A 70 12.18 4.18 10.42
CA ASP A 70 12.89 4.60 9.21
C ASP A 70 12.78 3.55 8.09
N ALA A 71 12.83 2.25 8.44
CA ALA A 71 12.61 1.16 7.49
C ALA A 71 11.16 1.12 6.97
N LEU A 72 10.18 1.33 7.85
CA LEU A 72 8.76 1.41 7.46
C LEU A 72 8.49 2.60 6.54
N GLU A 73 9.11 3.74 6.82
CA GLU A 73 8.98 4.93 5.97
C GLU A 73 9.54 4.70 4.56
N LYS A 74 10.70 4.04 4.46
CA LYS A 74 11.26 3.64 3.16
C LYS A 74 10.30 2.72 2.39
N TYR A 75 9.70 1.75 3.08
CA TYR A 75 8.72 0.85 2.46
C TYR A 75 7.47 1.62 1.99
N ARG A 76 6.93 2.51 2.83
CA ARG A 76 5.78 3.37 2.49
C ARG A 76 6.06 4.21 1.24
N ASN A 77 7.25 4.81 1.15
CA ASN A 77 7.63 5.65 0.02
C ASN A 77 7.74 4.85 -1.28
N GLY A 78 8.25 3.61 -1.24
CA GLY A 78 8.28 2.72 -2.41
C GLY A 78 6.87 2.38 -2.91
N PHE A 79 5.95 2.05 -2.00
CA PHE A 79 4.54 1.81 -2.35
C PHE A 79 3.85 3.05 -2.91
N PHE A 80 4.10 4.21 -2.32
CA PHE A 80 3.54 5.48 -2.80
C PHE A 80 4.00 5.82 -4.22
N GLN A 81 5.26 5.55 -4.56
CA GLN A 81 5.75 5.71 -5.93
C GLN A 81 5.00 4.79 -6.91
N LEU A 82 4.83 3.51 -6.56
CA LEU A 82 4.04 2.57 -7.39
C LEU A 82 2.61 3.07 -7.59
N PHE A 83 1.98 3.61 -6.54
CA PHE A 83 0.65 4.20 -6.63
C PHE A 83 0.62 5.41 -7.57
N ILE A 84 1.61 6.31 -7.50
CA ILE A 84 1.71 7.46 -8.40
C ILE A 84 1.89 7.02 -9.86
N TYR A 85 2.71 5.99 -10.11
CA TYR A 85 2.89 5.47 -11.47
C TYR A 85 1.61 4.87 -12.06
N ASP A 86 0.77 4.26 -11.25
CA ASP A 86 -0.55 3.76 -11.67
C ASP A 86 -1.54 4.92 -11.86
N TRP A 87 -1.48 5.95 -11.02
CA TRP A 87 -2.36 7.11 -11.05
C TRP A 87 -2.07 8.06 -12.22
N ILE A 88 -0.79 8.31 -12.52
CA ILE A 88 -0.36 9.22 -13.59
C ILE A 88 -0.06 8.40 -14.84
N ALA A 89 -1.09 8.17 -15.66
CA ALA A 89 -0.91 7.58 -16.98
C ALA A 89 -0.11 8.53 -17.90
N ILE A 90 0.76 7.96 -18.74
CA ILE A 90 1.45 8.71 -19.80
C ILE A 90 0.39 9.41 -20.66
N PRO A 91 0.52 10.73 -20.92
CA PRO A 91 -0.48 11.44 -21.70
C PRO A 91 -0.69 10.75 -23.05
N LEU A 92 -1.94 10.39 -23.34
CA LEU A 92 -2.33 9.60 -24.52
C LEU A 92 -1.81 10.19 -25.85
N VAL A 93 -1.59 11.51 -25.90
CA VAL A 93 -1.00 12.21 -27.04
C VAL A 93 0.38 11.66 -27.39
N TYR A 94 1.24 11.34 -26.41
CA TYR A 94 2.58 10.80 -26.65
C TYR A 94 2.56 9.34 -27.13
N THR A 95 1.56 8.56 -26.73
CA THR A 95 1.40 7.17 -27.19
C THR A 95 0.72 7.07 -28.56
N GLN A 96 -0.04 8.09 -28.97
CA GLN A 96 -0.74 8.15 -30.26
C GLN A 96 0.08 8.74 -31.41
N VAL A 97 1.09 9.57 -31.14
CA VAL A 97 1.94 10.18 -32.17
C VAL A 97 3.15 9.34 -32.56
N SER A 98 3.57 8.39 -31.71
CA SER A 98 4.73 7.52 -31.99
C SER A 98 4.48 6.41 -33.04
N PRO A 99 3.27 5.83 -33.21
CA PRO A 99 3.04 4.85 -34.28
C PRO A 99 2.84 5.52 -35.65
N ARG A 100 2.33 6.76 -35.65
CA ARG A 100 1.96 7.48 -36.89
C ARG A 100 3.14 8.07 -37.64
N SER A 101 4.27 8.31 -36.97
CA SER A 101 5.50 8.81 -37.61
C SER A 101 6.31 7.74 -38.34
N ASN A 102 5.99 6.45 -38.18
CA ASN A 102 6.66 5.32 -38.86
C ASN A 102 5.88 4.80 -40.09
N ILE A 103 4.78 5.45 -40.48
CA ILE A 103 3.99 5.09 -41.68
C ILE A 103 4.36 5.98 -42.89
N PHE A 104 5.19 7.00 -42.70
CA PHE A 104 5.77 7.82 -43.77
C PHE A 104 7.30 7.77 -43.74
N ARG A 105 7.87 6.60 -44.07
CA ARG A 105 9.23 6.45 -44.57
C ARG A 105 9.28 5.28 -45.56
#